data_AF-A0A7S2TRI4-F1
#
_entry.id   AF-A0A7S2TRI4-F1
#
_cell.length_a   1.000
_cell.length_b   1.000
_cell.length_c   1.000
_cell.angle_alpha   90.00
_cell.angle_beta   90.00
_cell.angle_gamma   90.00
#
_symmetry.space_group_name_H-M   'P 1'
#
loop_
_entity.id
_entity.type
_entity.pdbx_description
1 polymer ?
#
loop_
_entity_poly.entity_id
_entity_poly.type
_entity_poly.pdbx_seq_one_letter_code
_entity_poly.pdbx_strand_id
1 'polypeptide(L)'
;FFLGIVEMLLRWRRAQTSLSANVRRSSHLAHEGKPMREGGYYNQHSPSQRKGVTSIMDHIAEAARTVSIPEDNKPFRISDLGSSQGSNSIPPVSKIIEVVRERCPGIPVSVLHNDLPTNDFQALFEVVHSRESFTHQFDDVYVAACGQSYYRPMSPPGDLHFVIALTTLHWAPFTVDFGPTAISERDPSVSHEVREQSKRLAAESLKGFLLARASECATGGKVVASMVGLPEQQGGGPEDYIFELLTLVFQSMVRDGLMQPSELARLNFNVHQRSLSEIHDVLGLEPLKKCFRVDNVTNVLMEHPALEAWREGKISREEYAEAVVASWCAVAEPTWLSVFEAPGDQERAREEVPRRLKEMLVSDHGLVSFNWCQNSFVLTKL
;
A
#
# COMPACT_ATOMS: atom_id res chain seq x y z
N PHE A 1 38.46 13.65 -11.11
CA PHE A 1 37.05 13.84 -10.71
C PHE A 1 36.10 12.90 -11.47
N PHE A 2 36.13 12.86 -12.82
CA PHE A 2 35.28 11.97 -13.63
C PHE A 2 35.49 10.45 -13.36
N LEU A 3 36.74 9.99 -13.16
CA LEU A 3 37.01 8.57 -12.84
C LEU A 3 36.44 8.13 -11.48
N GLY A 4 36.37 9.02 -10.48
CA GLY A 4 35.86 8.69 -9.15
C GLY A 4 34.34 8.46 -9.13
N ILE A 5 33.60 9.17 -9.98
CA ILE A 5 32.15 9.00 -10.13
C ILE A 5 31.82 7.68 -10.84
N VAL A 6 32.60 7.31 -11.86
CA VAL A 6 32.45 6.04 -12.57
C VAL A 6 32.77 4.86 -11.66
N GLU A 7 33.83 4.93 -10.84
CA GLU A 7 34.14 3.91 -9.84
C GLU A 7 33.05 3.78 -8.77
N MET A 8 32.48 4.90 -8.31
CA MET A 8 31.39 4.90 -7.34
C MET A 8 30.11 4.27 -7.92
N LEU A 9 29.76 4.58 -9.17
CA LEU A 9 28.62 3.98 -9.87
C LEU A 9 28.83 2.48 -10.15
N LEU A 10 30.06 2.06 -10.44
CA LEU A 10 30.40 0.66 -10.64
C LEU A 10 30.41 -0.12 -9.32
N ARG A 11 30.85 0.47 -8.21
CA ARG A 11 30.74 -0.13 -6.86
C ARG A 11 29.28 -0.20 -6.41
N TRP A 12 28.47 0.80 -6.71
CA TRP A 12 27.03 0.79 -6.46
C TRP A 12 26.31 -0.29 -7.29
N ARG A 13 26.62 -0.42 -8.59
CA ARG A 13 26.12 -1.52 -9.43
C ARG A 13 26.60 -2.89 -8.93
N ARG A 14 27.85 -3.02 -8.48
CA ARG A 14 28.39 -4.26 -7.93
C ARG A 14 27.74 -4.66 -6.61
N ALA A 15 27.45 -3.69 -5.73
CA ALA A 15 26.69 -3.89 -4.50
C ALA A 15 25.25 -4.34 -4.79
N GLN A 16 24.61 -3.81 -5.84
CA GLN A 16 23.30 -4.30 -6.31
C GLN A 16 23.35 -5.71 -6.92
N THR A 17 24.50 -6.16 -7.44
CA THR A 17 24.70 -7.53 -7.94
C THR A 17 25.25 -8.52 -6.90
N SER A 18 25.72 -8.08 -5.73
CA SER A 18 26.13 -8.99 -4.64
C SER A 18 24.99 -9.27 -3.66
N LEU A 19 23.96 -8.43 -3.63
CA LEU A 19 22.67 -8.70 -2.98
C LEU A 19 21.82 -9.77 -3.72
N SER A 20 22.33 -10.34 -4.82
CA SER A 20 21.50 -11.03 -5.81
C SER A 20 21.88 -12.48 -6.06
N ALA A 21 21.09 -13.37 -5.46
CA ALA A 21 20.59 -14.59 -6.09
C ALA A 21 19.25 -14.97 -5.43
N ASN A 22 19.20 -14.96 -4.10
CA ASN A 22 18.00 -15.27 -3.32
C ASN A 22 16.96 -14.14 -3.36
N VAL A 23 17.38 -12.87 -3.23
CA VAL A 23 16.46 -11.71 -3.34
C VAL A 23 15.91 -11.52 -4.76
N ARG A 24 16.68 -11.88 -5.80
CA ARG A 24 16.19 -11.82 -7.19
C ARG A 24 15.15 -12.90 -7.48
N ARG A 25 15.36 -14.14 -6.99
CA ARG A 25 14.36 -15.21 -7.10
C ARG A 25 13.06 -14.87 -6.36
N SER A 26 13.12 -14.28 -5.16
CA SER A 26 11.92 -13.85 -4.44
C SER A 26 11.24 -12.61 -5.05
N SER A 27 12.01 -11.67 -5.61
CA SER A 27 11.45 -10.49 -6.29
C SER A 27 10.75 -10.78 -7.63
N HIS A 28 11.09 -11.88 -8.31
CA HIS A 28 10.37 -12.30 -9.51
C HIS A 28 9.04 -12.97 -9.18
N LEU A 29 8.97 -13.76 -8.10
CA LEU A 29 7.72 -14.37 -7.64
C LEU A 29 6.73 -13.35 -7.04
N ALA A 30 7.22 -12.27 -6.40
CA ALA A 30 6.36 -11.23 -5.81
C ALA A 30 5.58 -10.37 -6.83
N HIS A 31 5.83 -10.54 -8.14
CA HIS A 31 5.27 -9.69 -9.20
C HIS A 31 4.45 -10.45 -10.25
N GLU A 32 4.24 -11.76 -10.10
CA GLU A 32 3.49 -12.57 -11.07
C GLU A 32 1.99 -12.70 -10.75
N GLY A 33 1.58 -12.36 -9.52
CA GLY A 33 0.18 -12.36 -9.08
C GLY A 33 -0.55 -11.03 -9.30
N LYS A 34 -1.89 -11.08 -9.27
CA LYS A 34 -2.73 -9.87 -9.23
C LYS A 34 -2.54 -9.15 -7.88
N PRO A 35 -2.55 -7.81 -7.82
CA PRO A 35 -2.37 -7.08 -6.56
C PRO A 35 -3.61 -7.11 -5.65
N MET A 36 -4.80 -7.23 -6.23
CA MET A 36 -6.09 -7.34 -5.53
C MET A 36 -7.10 -8.12 -6.35
N ARG A 37 -8.24 -8.47 -5.73
CA ARG A 37 -9.36 -9.09 -6.43
C ARG A 37 -9.94 -8.15 -7.49
N GLU A 38 -10.03 -8.65 -8.72
CA GLU A 38 -10.40 -7.91 -9.93
C GLU A 38 -11.90 -7.61 -10.06
N GLY A 39 -12.29 -6.99 -11.18
CA GLY A 39 -13.70 -6.82 -11.57
C GLY A 39 -14.43 -5.79 -10.73
N GLY A 40 -13.71 -4.76 -10.24
CA GLY A 40 -14.29 -3.74 -9.37
C GLY A 40 -14.51 -4.19 -7.93
N TYR A 41 -14.13 -5.42 -7.55
CA TYR A 41 -14.38 -5.95 -6.20
C TYR A 41 -13.69 -5.10 -5.12
N TYR A 42 -12.45 -4.67 -5.35
CA TYR A 42 -11.74 -3.80 -4.40
C TYR A 42 -12.44 -2.45 -4.21
N ASN A 43 -13.01 -1.87 -5.28
CA ASN A 43 -13.80 -0.64 -5.14
C ASN A 43 -15.01 -0.79 -4.22
N GLN A 44 -15.67 -1.95 -4.26
CA GLN A 44 -16.85 -2.26 -3.45
C GLN A 44 -16.50 -2.57 -1.99
N HIS A 45 -15.30 -3.11 -1.73
CA HIS A 45 -14.93 -3.70 -0.44
C HIS A 45 -13.69 -3.07 0.21
N SER A 46 -13.40 -1.78 -0.05
CA SER A 46 -12.30 -1.04 0.59
C SER A 46 -12.72 0.16 1.47
N PRO A 47 -13.79 0.06 2.30
CA PRO A 47 -14.25 1.17 3.12
C PRO A 47 -13.24 1.57 4.22
N SER A 48 -12.40 0.64 4.67
CA SER A 48 -11.34 0.92 5.65
C SER A 48 -10.24 1.79 5.07
N GLN A 49 -9.80 1.49 3.85
CA GLN A 49 -8.83 2.29 3.12
C GLN A 49 -9.41 3.66 2.79
N ARG A 50 -10.70 3.74 2.43
CA ARG A 50 -11.40 5.03 2.27
C ARG A 50 -11.37 5.87 3.54
N LYS A 51 -11.66 5.27 4.70
CA LYS A 51 -11.58 5.95 6.00
C LYS A 51 -10.14 6.44 6.29
N GLY A 52 -9.14 5.64 5.94
CA GLY A 52 -7.72 6.02 6.01
C GLY A 52 -7.36 7.22 5.13
N VAL A 53 -7.87 7.27 3.90
CA VAL A 53 -7.72 8.44 3.00
C VAL A 53 -8.40 9.68 3.60
N THR A 54 -9.63 9.53 4.09
CA THR A 54 -10.39 10.63 4.70
C THR A 54 -9.68 11.21 5.93
N SER A 55 -9.06 10.38 6.77
CA SER A 55 -8.41 10.86 8.01
C SER A 55 -7.20 11.76 7.77
N ILE A 56 -6.63 11.77 6.56
CA ILE A 56 -5.49 12.63 6.18
C ILE A 56 -5.86 13.65 5.11
N MET A 57 -7.15 13.83 4.81
CA MET A 57 -7.61 14.75 3.76
C MET A 57 -7.19 16.21 4.04
N ASP A 58 -7.17 16.62 5.31
CA ASP A 58 -6.71 17.95 5.70
C ASP A 58 -5.21 18.15 5.45
N HIS A 59 -4.40 17.10 5.67
CA HIS A 59 -2.98 17.13 5.34
C HIS A 59 -2.74 17.19 3.82
N ILE A 60 -3.56 16.49 3.03
CA ILE A 60 -3.53 16.55 1.56
C ILE A 60 -3.88 17.96 1.08
N ALA A 61 -4.96 18.54 1.62
CA ALA A 61 -5.38 19.89 1.29
C ALA A 61 -4.31 20.93 1.65
N GLU A 62 -3.70 20.83 2.83
CA GLU A 62 -2.63 21.74 3.24
C GLU A 62 -1.36 21.59 2.39
N ALA A 63 -0.99 20.37 2.04
CA ALA A 63 0.08 20.14 1.08
C ALA A 63 -0.23 20.81 -0.27
N ALA A 64 -1.47 20.73 -0.75
CA ALA A 64 -1.90 21.35 -2.01
C ALA A 64 -1.93 22.90 -1.93
N ARG A 65 -2.23 23.47 -0.76
CA ARG A 65 -2.12 24.92 -0.54
C ARG A 65 -0.68 25.42 -0.60
N THR A 66 0.29 24.59 -0.23
CA THR A 66 1.70 24.99 -0.07
C THR A 66 2.64 24.44 -1.15
N VAL A 67 2.16 23.57 -2.04
CA VAL A 67 2.95 23.05 -3.17
C VAL A 67 3.37 24.18 -4.12
N SER A 68 4.54 24.06 -4.74
CA SER A 68 4.94 24.95 -5.83
C SER A 68 4.04 24.75 -7.05
N ILE A 69 3.60 25.86 -7.64
CA ILE A 69 2.86 25.87 -8.90
C ILE A 69 3.86 26.06 -10.04
N PRO A 70 3.80 25.25 -11.10
CA PRO A 70 4.70 25.45 -12.24
C PRO A 70 4.44 26.78 -12.95
N GLU A 71 5.50 27.38 -13.47
CA GLU A 71 5.45 28.60 -14.26
C GLU A 71 5.02 28.33 -15.71
N ASP A 72 4.75 29.41 -16.47
CA ASP A 72 4.51 29.40 -17.92
C ASP A 72 3.34 28.51 -18.40
N ASN A 73 2.29 28.38 -17.59
CA ASN A 73 1.12 27.53 -17.87
C ASN A 73 1.47 26.06 -18.14
N LYS A 74 2.62 25.58 -17.65
CA LYS A 74 2.94 24.15 -17.70
C LYS A 74 1.93 23.37 -16.84
N PRO A 75 1.57 22.13 -17.24
CA PRO A 75 0.62 21.34 -16.47
C PRO A 75 1.11 21.07 -15.04
N PHE A 76 0.21 21.23 -14.07
CA PHE A 76 0.40 20.71 -12.74
C PHE A 76 0.27 19.18 -12.79
N ARG A 77 1.27 18.47 -12.26
CA ARG A 77 1.38 17.02 -12.42
C ARG A 77 1.19 16.29 -11.10
N ILE A 78 0.15 15.46 -11.04
CA ILE A 78 -0.19 14.60 -9.91
C ILE A 78 0.19 13.17 -10.27
N SER A 79 0.82 12.45 -9.35
CA SER A 79 1.03 11.01 -9.47
C SER A 79 0.40 10.28 -8.29
N ASP A 80 -0.45 9.30 -8.60
CA ASP A 80 -1.15 8.46 -7.64
C ASP A 80 -0.57 7.04 -7.68
N LEU A 81 0.21 6.70 -6.65
CA LEU A 81 1.02 5.47 -6.59
C LEU A 81 0.30 4.42 -5.75
N GLY A 82 0.03 3.25 -6.34
CA GLY A 82 -0.83 2.23 -5.72
C GLY A 82 -2.32 2.55 -5.91
N SER A 83 -2.68 3.00 -7.10
CA SER A 83 -4.03 3.47 -7.45
C SER A 83 -5.12 2.39 -7.43
N SER A 84 -4.74 1.11 -7.50
CA SER A 84 -5.66 -0.02 -7.58
C SER A 84 -6.73 0.20 -8.66
N GLN A 85 -8.00 0.10 -8.29
CA GLN A 85 -9.16 0.27 -9.16
C GLN A 85 -9.79 1.67 -9.03
N GLY A 86 -9.13 2.62 -8.34
CA GLY A 86 -9.41 4.06 -8.45
C GLY A 86 -10.43 4.67 -7.48
N SER A 87 -11.36 3.93 -6.89
CA SER A 87 -12.44 4.54 -6.09
C SER A 87 -11.95 5.39 -4.91
N ASN A 88 -10.85 4.99 -4.28
CA ASN A 88 -10.25 5.73 -3.17
C ASN A 88 -9.22 6.77 -3.62
N SER A 89 -8.86 6.79 -4.92
CA SER A 89 -8.00 7.80 -5.52
C SER A 89 -8.78 9.05 -5.97
N ILE A 90 -10.05 8.89 -6.36
CA ILE A 90 -10.86 10.01 -6.86
C ILE A 90 -10.96 11.16 -5.83
N PRO A 91 -11.36 10.94 -4.56
CA PRO A 91 -11.53 12.04 -3.62
C PRO A 91 -10.25 12.87 -3.35
N PRO A 92 -9.08 12.27 -3.05
CA PRO A 92 -7.88 13.06 -2.79
C PRO A 92 -7.37 13.78 -4.04
N VAL A 93 -7.45 13.17 -5.23
CA VAL A 93 -7.06 13.83 -6.48
C VAL A 93 -7.98 15.02 -6.77
N SER A 94 -9.30 14.84 -6.62
CA SER A 94 -10.28 15.93 -6.77
C SER A 94 -9.95 17.09 -5.83
N LYS A 95 -9.62 16.77 -4.57
CA LYS A 95 -9.29 17.79 -3.57
C LYS A 95 -8.01 18.56 -3.91
N ILE A 96 -6.99 17.86 -4.41
CA ILE A 96 -5.74 18.50 -4.86
C ILE A 96 -6.02 19.46 -6.02
N ILE A 97 -6.79 19.04 -7.02
CA ILE A 97 -7.15 19.86 -8.18
C ILE A 97 -7.92 21.11 -7.76
N GLU A 98 -8.94 20.95 -6.91
CA GLU A 98 -9.74 22.04 -6.36
C GLU A 98 -8.83 23.11 -5.72
N VAL A 99 -8.01 22.70 -4.73
CA VAL A 99 -7.16 23.62 -3.96
C VAL A 99 -6.08 24.27 -4.81
N VAL A 100 -5.49 23.54 -5.77
CA VAL A 100 -4.50 24.10 -6.68
C VAL A 100 -5.12 25.16 -7.60
N ARG A 101 -6.36 24.93 -8.07
CA ARG A 101 -7.08 25.87 -8.94
C ARG A 101 -7.61 27.09 -8.23
N GLU A 102 -7.84 27.03 -6.92
CA GLU A 102 -8.09 28.23 -6.10
C GLU A 102 -6.89 29.20 -6.17
N ARG A 103 -5.66 28.67 -6.26
CA ARG A 103 -4.42 29.47 -6.32
C ARG A 103 -4.04 29.87 -7.74
N CYS A 104 -4.29 28.99 -8.71
CA CYS A 104 -4.00 29.22 -10.12
C CYS A 104 -5.18 28.76 -10.99
N PRO A 105 -6.19 29.64 -11.19
CA PRO A 105 -7.37 29.29 -11.97
C PRO A 105 -7.00 28.87 -13.41
N GLY A 106 -7.58 27.77 -13.86
CA GLY A 106 -7.40 27.28 -15.24
C GLY A 106 -6.07 26.60 -15.54
N ILE A 107 -5.24 26.31 -14.54
CA ILE A 107 -4.02 25.53 -14.76
C ILE A 107 -4.36 24.12 -15.32
N PRO A 108 -3.70 23.67 -16.41
CA PRO A 108 -3.86 22.31 -16.89
C PRO A 108 -3.38 21.31 -15.85
N VAL A 109 -4.08 20.20 -15.65
CA VAL A 109 -3.66 19.16 -14.71
C VAL A 109 -3.46 17.84 -15.44
N SER A 110 -2.32 17.18 -15.20
CA SER A 110 -2.13 15.79 -15.62
C SER A 110 -2.07 14.87 -14.40
N VAL A 111 -2.89 13.82 -14.39
CA VAL A 111 -2.93 12.79 -13.36
C VAL A 111 -2.37 11.49 -13.91
N LEU A 112 -1.30 10.99 -13.30
CA LEU A 112 -0.74 9.68 -13.59
C LEU A 112 -1.11 8.70 -12.47
N HIS A 113 -2.04 7.79 -12.75
CA HIS A 113 -2.30 6.65 -11.88
C HIS A 113 -1.26 5.56 -12.12
N ASN A 114 -0.74 4.98 -11.05
CA ASN A 114 0.25 3.93 -11.13
C ASN A 114 -0.15 2.75 -10.25
N ASP A 115 0.09 1.56 -10.77
CA ASP A 115 0.03 0.33 -10.01
C ASP A 115 0.95 -0.73 -10.65
N LEU A 116 0.96 -1.95 -10.13
CA LEU A 116 1.66 -3.08 -10.73
C LEU A 116 1.10 -3.40 -12.12
N PRO A 117 1.91 -4.00 -13.03
CA PRO A 117 1.44 -4.38 -14.37
C PRO A 117 0.21 -5.29 -14.38
N THR A 118 0.01 -6.08 -13.31
CA THR A 118 -1.09 -7.04 -13.14
C THR A 118 -2.35 -6.42 -12.55
N ASN A 119 -2.37 -5.11 -12.31
CA ASN A 119 -3.56 -4.40 -11.83
C ASN A 119 -4.69 -4.39 -12.86
N ASP A 120 -5.92 -4.33 -12.35
CA ASP A 120 -7.13 -4.15 -13.16
C ASP A 120 -7.29 -2.68 -13.55
N PHE A 121 -6.50 -2.24 -14.53
CA PHE A 121 -6.59 -0.89 -15.08
C PHE A 121 -7.92 -0.63 -15.81
N GLN A 122 -8.64 -1.67 -16.24
CA GLN A 122 -9.96 -1.49 -16.83
C GLN A 122 -10.93 -0.95 -15.78
N ALA A 123 -11.03 -1.59 -14.62
CA ALA A 123 -11.85 -1.11 -13.51
C ALA A 123 -11.43 0.31 -13.04
N LEU A 124 -10.13 0.61 -13.06
CA LEU A 124 -9.63 1.97 -12.82
C LEU A 124 -10.24 2.97 -13.82
N PHE A 125 -10.15 2.71 -15.12
CA PHE A 125 -10.65 3.65 -16.14
C PHE A 125 -12.17 3.82 -16.09
N GLU A 126 -12.92 2.75 -15.77
CA GLU A 126 -14.37 2.83 -15.53
C GLU A 126 -14.71 3.81 -14.39
N VAL A 127 -13.95 3.78 -13.29
CA VAL A 127 -14.12 4.74 -12.19
C VAL A 127 -13.65 6.14 -12.57
N VAL A 128 -12.48 6.27 -13.19
CA VAL A 128 -11.90 7.58 -13.53
C VAL A 128 -12.75 8.33 -14.57
N HIS A 129 -13.52 7.64 -15.40
CA HIS A 129 -14.45 8.26 -16.35
C HIS A 129 -15.92 8.24 -15.90
N SER A 130 -16.21 7.83 -14.65
CA SER A 130 -17.53 7.94 -14.05
C SER A 130 -17.95 9.41 -13.84
N ARG A 131 -19.25 9.67 -13.73
CA ARG A 131 -19.80 11.04 -13.60
C ARG A 131 -19.34 11.74 -12.33
N GLU A 132 -19.05 10.96 -11.30
CA GLU A 132 -18.61 11.41 -9.99
C GLU A 132 -17.10 11.67 -9.94
N SER A 133 -16.35 11.37 -11.01
CA SER A 133 -14.90 11.54 -11.08
C SER A 133 -14.47 12.99 -11.35
N PHE A 134 -13.25 13.33 -10.95
CA PHE A 134 -12.62 14.61 -11.24
C PHE A 134 -12.58 14.95 -12.74
N THR A 135 -12.61 13.95 -13.64
CA THR A 135 -12.62 14.17 -15.09
C THR A 135 -13.93 14.79 -15.61
N HIS A 136 -15.02 14.66 -14.86
CA HIS A 136 -16.31 15.34 -15.15
C HIS A 136 -16.54 16.56 -14.27
N GLN A 137 -15.85 16.65 -13.12
CA GLN A 137 -15.93 17.82 -12.24
C GLN A 137 -15.07 19.00 -12.74
N PHE A 138 -14.02 18.71 -13.50
CA PHE A 138 -12.99 19.67 -13.87
C PHE A 138 -12.61 19.56 -15.35
N ASP A 139 -12.66 20.68 -16.06
CA ASP A 139 -12.12 20.79 -17.42
C ASP A 139 -10.58 20.78 -17.41
N ASP A 140 -9.94 20.54 -18.56
CA ASP A 140 -8.49 20.61 -18.75
C ASP A 140 -7.69 19.71 -17.78
N VAL A 141 -8.23 18.50 -17.56
CA VAL A 141 -7.60 17.42 -16.81
C VAL A 141 -7.30 16.25 -17.74
N TYR A 142 -6.05 15.81 -17.73
CA TYR A 142 -5.54 14.71 -18.56
C TYR A 142 -5.17 13.53 -17.68
N VAL A 143 -5.55 12.32 -18.09
CA VAL A 143 -5.32 11.10 -17.32
C VAL A 143 -4.44 10.15 -18.09
N ALA A 144 -3.48 9.53 -17.39
CA ALA A 144 -2.71 8.40 -17.87
C ALA A 144 -2.59 7.33 -16.77
N ALA A 145 -2.26 6.11 -17.17
CA ALA A 145 -1.94 5.02 -16.26
C ALA A 145 -0.55 4.42 -16.57
N CYS A 146 0.16 3.96 -15.55
CA CYS A 146 1.46 3.29 -15.66
C CYS A 146 1.47 1.98 -14.87
N GLY A 147 1.65 0.85 -15.56
CA GLY A 147 1.86 -0.47 -14.97
C GLY A 147 3.33 -0.71 -14.63
N GLN A 148 3.80 -0.25 -13.47
CA GLN A 148 5.18 -0.41 -13.01
C GLN A 148 5.24 -0.36 -11.48
N SER A 149 6.16 -1.10 -10.88
CA SER A 149 6.42 -0.94 -9.44
C SER A 149 6.89 0.48 -9.10
N TYR A 150 6.17 1.14 -8.19
CA TYR A 150 6.54 2.46 -7.67
C TYR A 150 7.84 2.48 -6.87
N TYR A 151 8.44 1.33 -6.55
CA TYR A 151 9.80 1.27 -5.98
C TYR A 151 10.89 1.60 -7.02
N ARG A 152 10.51 1.83 -8.27
CA ARG A 152 11.39 2.31 -9.34
C ARG A 152 11.02 3.73 -9.77
N PRO A 153 11.91 4.42 -10.51
CA PRO A 153 11.56 5.67 -11.17
C PRO A 153 10.46 5.46 -12.23
N MET A 154 9.52 6.41 -12.30
CA MET A 154 8.33 6.39 -13.17
C MET A 154 8.09 7.70 -13.91
N SER A 155 8.81 8.76 -13.55
CA SER A 155 8.73 10.05 -14.24
C SER A 155 10.13 10.61 -14.50
N PRO A 156 10.31 11.49 -15.50
CA PRO A 156 11.55 12.24 -15.65
C PRO A 156 11.88 13.09 -14.41
N PRO A 157 13.15 13.49 -14.22
CA PRO A 157 13.53 14.32 -13.09
C PRO A 157 12.81 15.68 -13.08
N GLY A 158 12.31 16.08 -11.90
CA GLY A 158 11.65 17.38 -11.70
C GLY A 158 10.29 17.55 -12.38
N ASP A 159 9.66 16.45 -12.82
CA ASP A 159 8.43 16.49 -13.62
C ASP A 159 7.15 16.49 -12.77
N LEU A 160 7.20 15.92 -11.56
CA LEU A 160 6.06 15.75 -10.66
C LEU A 160 5.94 16.91 -9.66
N HIS A 161 4.71 17.36 -9.41
CA HIS A 161 4.43 18.43 -8.44
C HIS A 161 3.79 17.87 -7.17
N PHE A 162 2.92 16.88 -7.31
CA PHE A 162 2.23 16.25 -6.19
C PHE A 162 2.23 14.75 -6.35
N VAL A 163 2.73 14.03 -5.35
CA VAL A 163 2.72 12.57 -5.31
C VAL A 163 1.88 12.13 -4.13
N ILE A 164 0.90 11.27 -4.39
CA ILE A 164 0.17 10.53 -3.36
C ILE A 164 0.53 9.05 -3.44
N ALA A 165 0.69 8.41 -2.29
CA ALA A 165 0.88 6.96 -2.16
C ALA A 165 0.07 6.49 -0.95
N LEU A 166 -1.22 6.24 -1.15
CA LEU A 166 -2.18 6.09 -0.05
C LEU A 166 -2.44 4.62 0.25
N THR A 167 -2.25 4.23 1.50
CA THR A 167 -2.43 2.86 2.00
C THR A 167 -1.74 1.81 1.12
N THR A 168 -0.50 2.06 0.69
CA THR A 168 0.23 1.15 -0.22
C THR A 168 1.64 0.78 0.24
N LEU A 169 2.36 1.64 0.98
CA LEU A 169 3.79 1.41 1.25
C LEU A 169 4.10 0.27 2.22
N HIS A 170 3.08 -0.35 2.83
CA HIS A 170 3.22 -1.55 3.65
C HIS A 170 3.42 -2.82 2.79
N TRP A 171 2.99 -2.81 1.53
CA TRP A 171 3.29 -3.87 0.57
C TRP A 171 4.76 -3.84 0.17
N ALA A 172 5.52 -4.78 0.70
CA ALA A 172 6.95 -4.89 0.48
C ALA A 172 7.26 -5.39 -0.94
N PRO A 173 8.31 -4.87 -1.60
CA PRO A 173 8.78 -5.36 -2.90
C PRO A 173 9.62 -6.64 -2.79
N PHE A 174 9.48 -7.35 -1.67
CA PHE A 174 10.22 -8.55 -1.32
C PHE A 174 9.34 -9.44 -0.45
N THR A 175 9.63 -10.73 -0.49
CA THR A 175 9.04 -11.72 0.41
C THR A 175 10.15 -12.31 1.27
N VAL A 176 9.88 -12.48 2.55
CA VAL A 176 10.74 -13.17 3.51
C VAL A 176 10.08 -14.51 3.85
N ASP A 177 10.90 -15.55 4.06
CA ASP A 177 10.43 -16.85 4.49
C ASP A 177 10.20 -16.83 6.01
N PHE A 178 8.93 -16.94 6.42
CA PHE A 178 8.51 -16.97 7.82
C PHE A 178 8.51 -18.38 8.41
N GLY A 179 8.89 -19.39 7.62
CA GLY A 179 8.89 -20.79 8.02
C GLY A 179 7.61 -21.54 7.60
N PRO A 180 7.43 -22.79 8.07
CA PRO A 180 6.45 -23.70 7.50
C PRO A 180 5.00 -23.43 7.91
N THR A 181 4.76 -22.62 8.94
CA THR A 181 3.44 -22.47 9.58
C THR A 181 2.98 -21.04 9.75
N ALA A 182 3.89 -20.06 9.61
CA ALA A 182 3.60 -18.64 9.78
C ALA A 182 3.39 -18.00 8.42
N ILE A 183 2.38 -17.13 8.32
CA ILE A 183 2.07 -16.42 7.07
C ILE A 183 2.45 -14.93 7.11
N SER A 184 2.81 -14.42 8.29
CA SER A 184 3.15 -13.01 8.51
C SER A 184 4.38 -12.88 9.40
N GLU A 185 5.11 -11.78 9.24
CA GLU A 185 6.30 -11.46 10.04
C GLU A 185 6.02 -11.43 11.55
N ARG A 186 4.77 -11.15 11.92
CA ARG A 186 4.36 -10.88 13.30
C ARG A 186 4.07 -12.15 14.10
N ASP A 187 3.91 -13.29 13.42
CA ASP A 187 3.66 -14.59 14.05
C ASP A 187 4.75 -14.94 15.09
N PRO A 188 4.37 -15.35 16.33
CA PRO A 188 5.33 -15.64 17.41
C PRO A 188 6.42 -16.67 17.09
N SER A 189 6.20 -17.55 16.12
CA SER A 189 7.19 -18.54 15.68
C SER A 189 8.30 -17.96 14.81
N VAL A 190 8.10 -16.75 14.25
CA VAL A 190 9.08 -16.10 13.37
C VAL A 190 10.28 -15.63 14.18
N SER A 191 11.47 -16.09 13.78
CA SER A 191 12.70 -15.81 14.50
C SER A 191 13.08 -14.33 14.48
N HIS A 192 13.84 -13.91 15.48
CA HIS A 192 14.38 -12.55 15.55
C HIS A 192 15.22 -12.19 14.32
N GLU A 193 16.04 -13.12 13.81
CA GLU A 193 16.87 -12.91 12.61
C GLU A 193 16.02 -12.59 11.37
N VAL A 194 14.92 -13.31 11.18
CA VAL A 194 13.99 -13.12 10.06
C VAL A 194 13.29 -11.76 10.16
N ARG A 195 12.88 -11.34 11.37
CA ARG A 195 12.28 -10.02 11.61
C ARG A 195 13.28 -8.89 11.34
N GLU A 196 14.52 -9.01 11.82
CA GLU A 196 15.57 -8.01 11.53
C GLU A 196 15.90 -7.94 10.04
N GLN A 197 15.89 -9.07 9.33
CA GLN A 197 16.03 -9.09 7.88
C GLN A 197 14.90 -8.32 7.20
N SER A 198 13.64 -8.58 7.59
CA SER A 198 12.46 -7.89 7.05
C SER A 198 12.56 -6.38 7.27
N LYS A 199 12.86 -5.96 8.51
CA LYS A 199 13.07 -4.57 8.89
C LYS A 199 14.14 -3.87 8.06
N ARG A 200 15.29 -4.52 7.85
CA ARG A 200 16.37 -3.98 7.00
C ARG A 200 15.91 -3.77 5.56
N LEU A 201 15.26 -4.77 4.97
CA LEU A 201 14.74 -4.70 3.59
C LEU A 201 13.63 -3.64 3.47
N ALA A 202 12.79 -3.50 4.49
CA ALA A 202 11.74 -2.50 4.56
C ALA A 202 12.29 -1.07 4.64
N ALA A 203 13.38 -0.86 5.38
CA ALA A 203 14.09 0.42 5.44
C ALA A 203 14.78 0.74 4.11
N GLU A 204 15.44 -0.24 3.48
CA GLU A 204 16.07 -0.10 2.17
C GLU A 204 15.07 0.24 1.08
N SER A 205 13.90 -0.42 1.06
CA SER A 205 12.83 -0.16 0.10
C SER A 205 12.17 1.20 0.29
N LEU A 206 11.88 1.64 1.52
CA LEU A 206 11.34 2.97 1.78
C LEU A 206 12.35 4.06 1.38
N LYS A 207 13.63 3.87 1.72
CA LYS A 207 14.71 4.77 1.28
C LYS A 207 14.79 4.85 -0.25
N GLY A 208 14.74 3.70 -0.93
CA GLY A 208 14.77 3.64 -2.40
C GLY A 208 13.58 4.35 -3.03
N PHE A 209 12.36 4.10 -2.52
CA PHE A 209 11.15 4.80 -2.90
C PHE A 209 11.32 6.32 -2.78
N LEU A 210 11.71 6.81 -1.60
CA LEU A 210 11.84 8.25 -1.36
C LEU A 210 12.92 8.90 -2.23
N LEU A 211 14.05 8.24 -2.46
CA LEU A 211 15.09 8.76 -3.37
C LEU A 211 14.60 8.82 -4.83
N ALA A 212 13.80 7.86 -5.28
CA ALA A 212 13.19 7.93 -6.60
C ALA A 212 12.22 9.13 -6.68
N ARG A 213 11.36 9.30 -5.67
CA ARG A 213 10.45 10.47 -5.59
C ARG A 213 11.21 11.79 -5.52
N ALA A 214 12.34 11.83 -4.82
CA ALA A 214 13.19 13.02 -4.73
C ALA A 214 13.73 13.46 -6.09
N SER A 215 14.05 12.49 -6.96
CA SER A 215 14.51 12.79 -8.32
C SER A 215 13.36 13.30 -9.19
N GLU A 216 12.18 12.71 -9.07
CA GLU A 216 11.02 12.98 -9.92
C GLU A 216 10.28 14.27 -9.54
N CYS A 217 10.28 14.65 -8.27
CA CYS A 217 9.58 15.83 -7.81
C CYS A 217 10.34 17.11 -8.16
N ALA A 218 9.62 18.12 -8.66
CA ALA A 218 10.10 19.48 -8.75
C ALA A 218 10.38 20.06 -7.35
N THR A 219 11.28 21.04 -7.24
CA THR A 219 11.50 21.79 -6.00
C THR A 219 10.19 22.43 -5.52
N GLY A 220 9.88 22.30 -4.24
CA GLY A 220 8.60 22.69 -3.64
C GLY A 220 7.46 21.69 -3.85
N GLY A 221 7.69 20.61 -4.62
CA GLY A 221 6.76 19.52 -4.83
C GLY A 221 6.45 18.76 -3.53
N LYS A 222 5.31 18.08 -3.49
CA LYS A 222 4.81 17.37 -2.30
C LYS A 222 4.81 15.85 -2.50
N VAL A 223 5.17 15.13 -1.45
CA VAL A 223 4.95 13.68 -1.34
C VAL A 223 4.09 13.44 -0.10
N VAL A 224 2.89 12.93 -0.30
CA VAL A 224 1.97 12.51 0.77
C VAL A 224 1.82 11.00 0.70
N ALA A 225 2.14 10.30 1.77
CA ALA A 225 2.00 8.85 1.80
C ALA A 225 1.30 8.38 3.06
N SER A 226 0.53 7.29 2.94
CA SER A 226 -0.01 6.55 4.05
C SER A 226 0.19 5.04 3.87
N MET A 227 0.23 4.32 4.98
CA MET A 227 0.44 2.88 5.02
C MET A 227 -0.10 2.32 6.32
N VAL A 228 -0.36 1.01 6.32
CA VAL A 228 -0.50 0.28 7.56
C VAL A 228 0.82 0.38 8.33
N GLY A 229 0.72 0.73 9.61
CA GLY A 229 1.83 0.83 10.54
C GLY A 229 1.55 0.10 11.85
N LEU A 230 2.55 0.10 12.73
CA LEU A 230 2.39 -0.36 14.10
C LEU A 230 1.86 0.79 14.98
N PRO A 231 0.94 0.52 15.92
CA PRO A 231 0.51 1.52 16.89
C PRO A 231 1.69 1.98 17.77
N GLU A 232 1.74 3.27 18.09
CA GLU A 232 2.80 3.84 18.93
C GLU A 232 2.69 3.37 20.41
N GLN A 233 1.46 3.16 20.90
CA GLN A 233 1.22 2.58 22.21
C GLN A 233 1.25 1.04 22.14
N GLN A 234 1.91 0.40 23.12
CA GLN A 234 2.09 -1.06 23.17
C GLN A 234 0.73 -1.78 23.19
N GLY A 235 0.61 -2.85 22.39
CA GLY A 235 -0.61 -3.68 22.36
C GLY A 235 -0.81 -4.62 21.17
N GLY A 236 0.16 -4.73 20.24
CA GLY A 236 -0.08 -5.43 18.97
C GLY A 236 -1.00 -4.62 18.06
N GLY A 237 -0.73 -4.60 16.76
CA GLY A 237 -1.65 -3.97 15.83
C GLY A 237 -2.88 -4.86 15.69
N PRO A 238 -4.12 -4.37 15.72
CA PRO A 238 -5.29 -5.22 15.52
C PRO A 238 -5.42 -5.86 14.12
N GLU A 239 -4.54 -5.53 13.17
CA GLU A 239 -4.31 -6.36 11.98
C GLU A 239 -3.51 -7.64 12.25
N ASP A 240 -2.67 -7.67 13.30
CA ASP A 240 -2.00 -8.89 13.79
C ASP A 240 -3.07 -9.98 14.04
N TYR A 241 -4.25 -9.59 14.54
CA TYR A 241 -5.36 -10.51 14.80
C TYR A 241 -5.92 -11.16 13.53
N ILE A 242 -6.08 -10.43 12.41
CA ILE A 242 -6.57 -11.09 11.19
C ILE A 242 -5.50 -12.02 10.61
N PHE A 243 -4.22 -11.65 10.67
CA PHE A 243 -3.17 -12.58 10.27
C PHE A 243 -3.14 -13.83 11.16
N GLU A 244 -3.39 -13.71 12.47
CA GLU A 244 -3.57 -14.85 13.37
C GLU A 244 -4.77 -15.74 12.96
N LEU A 245 -5.94 -15.15 12.72
CA LEU A 245 -7.11 -15.89 12.25
C LEU A 245 -6.86 -16.59 10.91
N LEU A 246 -6.24 -15.90 9.95
CA LEU A 246 -5.86 -16.47 8.66
C LEU A 246 -4.87 -17.64 8.84
N THR A 247 -3.87 -17.50 9.71
CA THR A 247 -2.97 -18.62 10.07
C THR A 247 -3.76 -19.82 10.57
N LEU A 248 -4.72 -19.62 11.47
CA LEU A 248 -5.57 -20.71 11.98
C LEU A 248 -6.45 -21.32 10.89
N VAL A 249 -7.00 -20.51 9.97
CA VAL A 249 -7.76 -20.97 8.81
C VAL A 249 -6.89 -21.87 7.93
N PHE A 250 -5.70 -21.42 7.51
CA PHE A 250 -4.84 -22.22 6.64
C PHE A 250 -4.34 -23.50 7.33
N GLN A 251 -3.97 -23.41 8.61
CA GLN A 251 -3.63 -24.60 9.39
C GLN A 251 -4.80 -25.60 9.49
N SER A 252 -6.04 -25.11 9.58
CA SER A 252 -7.22 -25.99 9.56
C SER A 252 -7.43 -26.65 8.21
N MET A 253 -7.19 -25.94 7.11
CA MET A 253 -7.27 -26.51 5.77
C MET A 253 -6.20 -27.59 5.55
N VAL A 254 -5.00 -27.43 6.11
CA VAL A 254 -3.97 -28.48 6.10
C VAL A 254 -4.42 -29.71 6.88
N ARG A 255 -4.99 -29.54 8.08
CA ARG A 255 -5.52 -30.67 8.88
C ARG A 255 -6.62 -31.44 8.16
N ASP A 256 -7.47 -30.73 7.42
CA ASP A 256 -8.59 -31.32 6.69
C ASP A 256 -8.20 -31.85 5.30
N GLY A 257 -6.93 -31.77 4.92
CA GLY A 257 -6.43 -32.23 3.62
C GLY A 257 -6.85 -31.37 2.43
N LEU A 258 -7.31 -30.14 2.67
CA LEU A 258 -7.73 -29.18 1.64
C LEU A 258 -6.57 -28.33 1.10
N MET A 259 -5.45 -28.30 1.83
CA MET A 259 -4.20 -27.61 1.51
C MET A 259 -3.01 -28.51 1.89
N GLN A 260 -1.97 -28.53 1.07
CA GLN A 260 -0.75 -29.25 1.37
C GLN A 260 0.14 -28.46 2.35
N PRO A 261 0.88 -29.12 3.26
CA PRO A 261 1.83 -28.43 4.13
C PRO A 261 2.87 -27.60 3.37
N SER A 262 3.28 -28.05 2.18
CA SER A 262 4.19 -27.31 1.31
C SER A 262 3.58 -26.05 0.70
N GLU A 263 2.26 -26.03 0.47
CA GLU A 263 1.57 -24.82 0.01
C GLU A 263 1.52 -23.79 1.13
N LEU A 264 1.25 -24.22 2.38
CA LEU A 264 1.27 -23.34 3.55
C LEU A 264 2.66 -22.76 3.78
N ALA A 265 3.72 -23.58 3.70
CA ALA A 265 5.09 -23.11 3.84
C ALA A 265 5.51 -22.06 2.79
N ARG A 266 4.85 -22.02 1.62
CA ARG A 266 5.09 -20.99 0.60
C ARG A 266 4.29 -19.71 0.84
N LEU A 267 3.23 -19.76 1.65
CA LEU A 267 2.34 -18.64 1.88
C LEU A 267 2.96 -17.63 2.85
N ASN A 268 3.60 -16.61 2.29
CA ASN A 268 4.22 -15.53 3.05
C ASN A 268 3.67 -14.19 2.55
N PHE A 269 2.85 -13.52 3.36
CA PHE A 269 2.34 -12.19 3.03
C PHE A 269 3.49 -11.18 3.07
N ASN A 270 3.73 -10.52 1.93
CA ASN A 270 4.75 -9.49 1.78
C ASN A 270 4.30 -8.14 2.36
N VAL A 271 3.86 -8.14 3.62
CA VAL A 271 3.43 -6.94 4.34
C VAL A 271 4.43 -6.66 5.45
N HIS A 272 4.97 -5.43 5.48
CA HIS A 272 5.77 -4.95 6.59
C HIS A 272 5.13 -3.69 7.20
N GLN A 273 4.63 -3.85 8.42
CA GLN A 273 4.02 -2.78 9.21
C GLN A 273 5.12 -1.98 9.90
N ARG A 274 5.41 -0.79 9.38
CA ARG A 274 6.49 0.05 9.93
C ARG A 274 6.06 0.68 11.25
N SER A 275 6.98 0.79 12.20
CA SER A 275 6.80 1.71 13.34
C SER A 275 7.05 3.16 12.92
N LEU A 276 6.56 4.13 13.72
CA LEU A 276 6.94 5.53 13.52
C LEU A 276 8.46 5.72 13.63
N SER A 277 9.11 5.03 14.56
CA SER A 277 10.57 5.08 14.71
C SER A 277 11.27 4.69 13.41
N GLU A 278 10.85 3.61 12.76
CA GLU A 278 11.44 3.16 11.50
C GLU A 278 11.25 4.18 10.37
N ILE A 279 10.10 4.86 10.32
CA ILE A 279 9.86 5.95 9.37
C ILE A 279 10.82 7.11 9.66
N HIS A 280 10.93 7.52 10.93
CA HIS A 280 11.84 8.60 11.34
C HIS A 280 13.30 8.26 11.09
N ASP A 281 13.73 7.02 11.33
CA ASP A 281 15.09 6.56 11.07
C ASP A 281 15.44 6.69 9.59
N VAL A 282 14.53 6.30 8.69
CA VAL A 282 14.73 6.44 7.24
C VAL A 282 14.72 7.92 6.84
N LEU A 283 13.75 8.71 7.29
CA LEU A 283 13.67 10.15 6.97
C LEU A 283 14.86 10.94 7.52
N GLY A 284 15.46 10.49 8.62
CA GLY A 284 16.64 11.07 9.25
C GLY A 284 17.95 10.83 8.50
N LEU A 285 17.97 9.94 7.51
CA LEU A 285 19.15 9.66 6.71
C LEU A 285 19.60 10.90 5.94
N GLU A 286 20.90 11.24 6.03
CA GLU A 286 21.54 12.36 5.31
C GLU A 286 21.13 12.54 3.84
N PRO A 287 21.11 11.50 2.98
CA PRO A 287 20.68 11.69 1.60
C PRO A 287 19.22 12.17 1.48
N LEU A 288 18.33 11.77 2.38
CA LEU A 288 16.91 12.15 2.35
C LEU A 288 16.68 13.53 2.96
N LYS A 289 17.39 13.89 4.04
CA LYS A 289 17.33 15.24 4.62
C LYS A 289 17.79 16.33 3.66
N LYS A 290 18.67 16.01 2.71
CA LYS A 290 19.09 16.91 1.63
C LYS A 290 18.05 17.03 0.52
N CYS A 291 17.17 16.05 0.39
CA CYS A 291 16.15 16.01 -0.64
C CYS A 291 14.82 16.58 -0.17
N PHE A 292 14.46 16.38 1.10
CA PHE A 292 13.14 16.68 1.63
C PHE A 292 13.19 17.40 2.98
N ARG A 293 12.23 18.31 3.16
CA ARG A 293 11.74 18.74 4.47
C ARG A 293 10.58 17.84 4.87
N VAL A 294 10.57 17.40 6.12
CA VAL A 294 9.43 16.69 6.71
C VAL A 294 8.44 17.73 7.22
N ASP A 295 7.22 17.72 6.67
CA ASP A 295 6.16 18.66 7.06
C ASP A 295 5.33 18.06 8.20
N ASN A 296 5.02 16.77 8.11
CA ASN A 296 4.22 16.05 9.10
C ASN A 296 4.51 14.55 9.07
N VAL A 297 4.39 13.89 10.22
CA VAL A 297 4.37 12.42 10.37
C VAL A 297 3.34 12.09 11.45
N THR A 298 2.41 11.19 11.17
CA THR A 298 1.33 10.83 12.11
C THR A 298 1.12 9.32 12.18
N ASN A 299 0.63 8.87 13.33
CA ASN A 299 0.20 7.51 13.61
C ASN A 299 -1.22 7.61 14.18
N VAL A 300 -2.19 7.01 13.48
CA VAL A 300 -3.60 7.10 13.85
C VAL A 300 -4.18 5.71 13.93
N LEU A 301 -4.73 5.35 15.09
CA LEU A 301 -5.51 4.13 15.23
C LEU A 301 -6.87 4.33 14.54
N MET A 302 -7.23 3.38 13.68
CA MET A 302 -8.39 3.41 12.82
C MET A 302 -9.27 2.19 13.10
N GLU A 303 -10.50 2.42 13.52
CA GLU A 303 -11.49 1.33 13.62
C GLU A 303 -12.10 1.03 12.25
N HIS A 304 -12.34 -0.25 11.96
CA HIS A 304 -13.06 -0.64 10.75
C HIS A 304 -14.49 -0.06 10.76
N PRO A 305 -15.01 0.53 9.66
CA PRO A 305 -16.36 1.11 9.65
C PRO A 305 -17.48 0.14 10.08
N ALA A 306 -17.38 -1.13 9.68
CA ALA A 306 -18.33 -2.15 10.10
C ALA A 306 -18.25 -2.48 11.61
N LEU A 307 -17.08 -2.31 12.24
CA LEU A 307 -16.95 -2.51 13.69
C LEU A 307 -17.74 -1.44 14.45
N GLU A 308 -17.60 -0.18 14.03
CA GLU A 308 -18.36 0.94 14.58
C GLU A 308 -19.87 0.72 14.42
N ALA A 309 -20.30 0.36 13.19
CA ALA A 309 -21.70 0.08 12.90
C ALA A 309 -22.28 -1.06 13.75
N TRP A 310 -21.51 -2.14 13.96
CA TRP A 310 -21.95 -3.26 14.80
C TRP A 310 -22.06 -2.88 16.27
N ARG A 311 -21.07 -2.16 16.83
CA ARG A 311 -21.09 -1.67 18.21
C ARG A 311 -22.26 -0.73 18.47
N GLU A 312 -22.63 0.07 17.48
CA GLU A 312 -23.79 0.97 17.53
C GLU A 312 -25.13 0.25 17.29
N GLY A 313 -25.12 -1.07 17.06
CA GLY A 313 -26.31 -1.87 16.80
C GLY A 313 -26.97 -1.62 15.44
N LYS A 314 -26.25 -1.03 14.48
CA LYS A 314 -26.75 -0.74 13.13
C LYS A 314 -26.71 -1.95 12.19
N ILE A 315 -25.79 -2.88 12.46
CA ILE A 315 -25.64 -4.14 11.71
C ILE A 315 -25.49 -5.30 12.70
N SER A 316 -25.80 -6.51 12.25
CA SER A 316 -25.57 -7.75 12.98
C SER A 316 -24.08 -8.09 13.04
N ARG A 317 -23.74 -9.05 13.91
CA ARG A 317 -22.37 -9.58 14.00
C ARG A 317 -21.96 -10.29 12.71
N GLU A 318 -22.89 -11.02 12.10
CA GLU A 318 -22.72 -11.72 10.83
C GLU A 318 -22.42 -10.73 9.71
N GLU A 319 -23.16 -9.61 9.64
CA GLU A 319 -22.92 -8.53 8.68
C GLU A 319 -21.54 -7.87 8.88
N TYR A 320 -21.11 -7.67 10.13
CA TYR A 320 -19.75 -7.23 10.44
C TYR A 320 -18.69 -8.23 9.94
N ALA A 321 -18.85 -9.52 10.24
CA ALA A 321 -17.94 -10.56 9.82
C ALA A 321 -17.87 -10.65 8.28
N GLU A 322 -19.00 -10.55 7.59
CA GLU A 322 -19.07 -10.48 6.13
C GLU A 322 -18.30 -9.28 5.57
N ALA A 323 -18.46 -8.09 6.16
CA ALA A 323 -17.76 -6.89 5.72
C ALA A 323 -16.23 -7.00 5.90
N VAL A 324 -15.77 -7.57 7.02
CA VAL A 324 -14.34 -7.81 7.27
C VAL A 324 -13.79 -8.85 6.30
N VAL A 325 -14.46 -10.00 6.16
CA VAL A 325 -14.05 -11.07 5.23
C VAL A 325 -13.99 -10.55 3.80
N ALA A 326 -15.01 -9.79 3.35
CA ALA A 326 -15.02 -9.23 2.01
C ALA A 326 -13.86 -8.23 1.80
N SER A 327 -13.55 -7.41 2.80
CA SER A 327 -12.41 -6.49 2.75
C SER A 327 -11.08 -7.24 2.61
N TRP A 328 -10.89 -8.33 3.35
CA TRP A 328 -9.68 -9.16 3.23
C TRP A 328 -9.61 -9.94 1.91
N CYS A 329 -10.74 -10.42 1.41
CA CYS A 329 -10.81 -10.99 0.05
C CYS A 329 -10.39 -9.96 -1.00
N ALA A 330 -10.76 -8.69 -0.80
CA ALA A 330 -10.36 -7.64 -1.73
C ALA A 330 -8.85 -7.45 -1.78
N VAL A 331 -8.16 -7.42 -0.62
CA VAL A 331 -6.72 -7.09 -0.55
C VAL A 331 -5.77 -8.28 -0.65
N ALA A 332 -6.16 -9.46 -0.20
CA ALA A 332 -5.24 -10.55 0.09
C ALA A 332 -5.56 -11.84 -0.67
N GLU A 333 -6.73 -11.93 -1.33
CA GLU A 333 -7.14 -13.12 -2.04
C GLU A 333 -6.16 -13.58 -3.13
N PRO A 334 -5.67 -12.70 -4.02
CA PRO A 334 -4.67 -13.12 -4.98
C PRO A 334 -3.41 -13.72 -4.33
N THR A 335 -2.99 -13.19 -3.18
CA THR A 335 -1.80 -13.67 -2.47
C THR A 335 -1.99 -15.09 -1.97
N TRP A 336 -3.10 -15.39 -1.26
CA TRP A 336 -3.31 -16.75 -0.77
C TRP A 336 -3.71 -17.74 -1.88
N LEU A 337 -4.30 -17.29 -2.98
CA LEU A 337 -4.57 -18.17 -4.11
C LEU A 337 -3.29 -18.54 -4.88
N SER A 338 -2.27 -17.66 -4.86
CA SER A 338 -1.03 -17.88 -5.60
C SER A 338 -0.22 -19.11 -5.18
N VAL A 339 -0.46 -19.66 -3.99
CA VAL A 339 0.27 -20.85 -3.50
C VAL A 339 -0.33 -22.17 -3.94
N PHE A 340 -1.57 -22.17 -4.45
CA PHE A 340 -2.26 -23.35 -4.96
C PHE A 340 -1.96 -23.53 -6.45
N GLU A 341 -1.46 -24.71 -6.82
CA GLU A 341 -1.00 -24.98 -8.19
C GLU A 341 -2.13 -25.37 -9.14
N ALA A 342 -3.12 -26.12 -8.65
CA ALA A 342 -4.24 -26.58 -9.47
C ALA A 342 -5.40 -25.55 -9.45
N PRO A 343 -6.01 -25.24 -10.61
CA PRO A 343 -7.17 -24.34 -10.67
C PRO A 343 -8.34 -24.76 -9.77
N GLY A 344 -8.60 -26.07 -9.64
CA GLY A 344 -9.65 -26.58 -8.75
C GLY A 344 -9.34 -26.37 -7.27
N ASP A 345 -8.07 -26.31 -6.89
CA ASP A 345 -7.66 -26.02 -5.52
C ASP A 345 -7.77 -24.52 -5.22
N GLN A 346 -7.49 -23.67 -6.21
CA GLN A 346 -7.74 -22.22 -6.12
C GLN A 346 -9.23 -21.91 -5.97
N GLU A 347 -10.11 -22.58 -6.73
CA GLU A 347 -11.56 -22.42 -6.60
C GLU A 347 -12.05 -22.87 -5.22
N ARG A 348 -11.59 -24.03 -4.74
CA ARG A 348 -11.89 -24.49 -3.38
C ARG A 348 -11.39 -23.51 -2.32
N ALA A 349 -10.17 -23.00 -2.44
CA ALA A 349 -9.62 -22.03 -1.48
C ALA A 349 -10.38 -20.70 -1.48
N ARG A 350 -10.89 -20.27 -2.64
CA ARG A 350 -11.74 -19.08 -2.79
C ARG A 350 -13.05 -19.18 -2.01
N GLU A 351 -13.56 -20.39 -1.80
CA GLU A 351 -14.77 -20.65 -1.00
C GLU A 351 -14.43 -20.92 0.48
N GLU A 352 -13.44 -21.78 0.74
CA GLU A 352 -13.14 -22.28 2.09
C GLU A 352 -12.48 -21.25 2.98
N VAL A 353 -11.57 -20.41 2.46
CA VAL A 353 -10.88 -19.40 3.27
C VAL A 353 -11.87 -18.36 3.81
N PRO A 354 -12.72 -17.72 2.98
CA PRO A 354 -13.71 -16.76 3.47
C PRO A 354 -14.74 -17.40 4.41
N ARG A 355 -15.20 -18.63 4.11
CA ARG A 355 -16.17 -19.35 4.94
C ARG A 355 -15.64 -19.58 6.36
N ARG A 356 -14.43 -20.16 6.48
CA ARG A 356 -13.81 -20.47 7.78
C ARG A 356 -13.46 -19.20 8.56
N LEU A 357 -12.96 -18.17 7.88
CA LEU A 357 -12.67 -16.88 8.50
C LEU A 357 -13.94 -16.24 9.07
N LYS A 358 -15.05 -16.28 8.33
CA LYS A 358 -16.35 -15.78 8.79
C LYS A 358 -16.84 -16.56 10.02
N GLU A 359 -16.76 -17.88 10.00
CA GLU A 359 -17.15 -18.73 11.14
C GLU A 359 -16.37 -18.37 12.41
N MET A 360 -15.06 -18.19 12.30
CA MET A 360 -14.22 -17.73 13.41
C MET A 360 -14.68 -16.36 13.93
N LEU A 361 -14.84 -15.38 13.05
CA LEU A 361 -15.27 -14.02 13.41
C LEU A 361 -16.68 -13.97 14.05
N VAL A 362 -17.59 -14.85 13.67
CA VAL A 362 -18.94 -14.95 14.28
C VAL A 362 -18.87 -15.63 15.66
N SER A 363 -18.00 -16.63 15.83
CA SER A 363 -17.90 -17.40 17.07
C SER A 363 -17.08 -16.73 18.19
N ASP A 364 -16.23 -15.74 17.88
CA ASP A 364 -15.28 -15.17 18.83
C ASP A 364 -15.88 -14.13 19.80
N HIS A 365 -16.54 -14.54 20.87
CA HIS A 365 -17.17 -13.62 21.82
C HIS A 365 -16.21 -12.70 22.60
N GLY A 366 -14.88 -12.86 22.47
CA GLY A 366 -13.87 -12.14 23.26
C GLY A 366 -13.00 -11.14 22.48
N LEU A 367 -12.80 -11.32 21.17
CA LEU A 367 -11.87 -10.51 20.37
C LEU A 367 -12.64 -9.67 19.33
N VAL A 368 -13.04 -8.47 19.76
CA VAL A 368 -14.10 -7.67 19.13
C VAL A 368 -13.58 -6.43 18.41
N SER A 369 -12.32 -6.38 17.94
CA SER A 369 -11.88 -5.19 17.21
C SER A 369 -10.89 -5.43 16.09
N PHE A 370 -11.39 -5.42 14.85
CA PHE A 370 -10.56 -5.11 13.71
C PHE A 370 -10.33 -3.59 13.66
N ASN A 371 -9.29 -3.15 14.36
CA ASN A 371 -8.67 -1.86 14.10
C ASN A 371 -7.41 -2.09 13.28
N TRP A 372 -6.89 -1.01 12.72
CA TRP A 372 -5.56 -0.97 12.13
C TRP A 372 -4.93 0.35 12.47
N CYS A 373 -3.62 0.48 12.31
CA CYS A 373 -2.96 1.75 12.54
C CYS A 373 -2.47 2.30 11.21
N GLN A 374 -2.79 3.57 10.93
CA GLN A 374 -2.31 4.28 9.77
C GLN A 374 -1.11 5.13 10.16
N ASN A 375 0.04 4.82 9.58
CA ASN A 375 1.14 5.76 9.49
C ASN A 375 0.98 6.62 8.26
N SER A 376 1.22 7.92 8.37
CA SER A 376 1.30 8.81 7.22
C SER A 376 2.35 9.87 7.39
N PHE A 377 2.87 10.39 6.27
CA PHE A 377 3.80 11.50 6.26
C PHE A 377 3.55 12.44 5.08
N VAL A 378 3.94 13.70 5.26
CA VAL A 378 3.95 14.74 4.23
C VAL A 378 5.37 15.29 4.13
N LEU A 379 5.91 15.31 2.91
CA LEU A 379 7.25 15.81 2.62
C LEU A 379 7.17 16.94 1.58
N THR A 380 8.02 17.95 1.73
CA THR A 380 8.29 18.96 0.70
C THR A 380 9.66 18.70 0.08
N LYS A 381 9.73 18.61 -1.26
CA LYS A 381 11.00 18.56 -1.98
C LYS A 381 11.76 19.88 -1.84
N LEU A 382 13.01 19.81 -1.37
CA LEU A 382 13.92 20.97 -1.21
C LEU A 382 14.48 21.50 -2.52
#